data_AF-A0AAV5GS17-F1
#
_entry.id   AF-A0AAV5GS17-F1
#
_cell.length_a   1.000
_cell.length_b   1.000
_cell.length_c   1.000
_cell.angle_alpha   90.00
_cell.angle_beta   90.00
_cell.angle_gamma   90.00
#
_symmetry.space_group_name_H-M   'P 1'
#
loop_
_entity.id
_entity.type
_entity.pdbx_description
1 polymer ?
#
loop_
_entity_poly.entity_id
_entity_poly.type
_entity_poly.pdbx_seq_one_letter_code
_entity_poly.pdbx_strand_id
1 'polypeptide(L)'
;MSNALARRPPRQLREIAPLPRPSSSSRLSVNEVFPSFAPVTPATLSPYLHLGHPPSPPWSLAFYRSHAQFLLSCLPVPSSPSPTYQELSLASSGHLLPGGAVLPPLSLFTLAHAPNRAKLQADFVPWDAHEGAAALPRDVRTWLRVCTKVVAWLWDFDEAQVGEGDVLSVIQGAPLEVHFLIREYADVLRIAALLARLERAVLDDLRKHQNSTDLAPKQRAALVLLEWMLMPGKEQERKVMLLKKRENGEEAGWKDWLKRVDEGERISVEALYEWEKAVQKLEEWEKAVREFEVGLASSKSFG
;
A
#
# COMPACT_ATOMS: atom_id res chain seq x y z
N MET A 1 -17.36 -29.60 37.25
CA MET A 1 -18.15 -29.99 36.07
C MET A 1 -19.00 -28.80 35.63
N SER A 2 -19.02 -28.56 34.32
CA SER A 2 -19.89 -27.68 33.52
C SER A 2 -19.89 -26.16 33.70
N ASN A 3 -19.22 -25.55 32.72
CA ASN A 3 -19.53 -24.33 31.95
C ASN A 3 -21.01 -23.93 31.89
N ALA A 4 -21.28 -22.63 32.01
CA ALA A 4 -22.23 -21.89 31.15
C ALA A 4 -22.01 -20.37 31.30
N LEU A 5 -21.04 -19.81 30.56
CA LEU A 5 -21.02 -18.38 30.28
C LEU A 5 -22.09 -18.08 29.23
N ALA A 6 -23.04 -17.24 29.62
CA ALA A 6 -24.19 -16.83 28.83
C ALA A 6 -23.75 -16.18 27.51
N ARG A 7 -24.16 -16.81 26.41
CA ARG A 7 -24.09 -16.27 25.05
C ARG A 7 -25.03 -15.06 24.96
N ARG A 8 -24.51 -13.91 24.52
CA ARG A 8 -25.33 -12.76 24.10
C ARG A 8 -26.25 -13.18 22.94
N PRO A 9 -27.49 -12.66 22.86
CA PRO A 9 -28.40 -12.99 21.76
C PRO A 9 -27.94 -12.33 20.45
N PRO A 10 -28.26 -12.91 19.29
CA PRO A 10 -27.97 -12.30 18.00
C PRO A 10 -28.88 -11.08 17.78
N ARG A 11 -28.28 -9.95 17.37
CA ARG A 11 -29.02 -8.80 16.83
C ARG A 11 -29.75 -9.27 15.58
N GLN A 12 -31.07 -9.15 15.57
CA GLN A 12 -31.91 -9.36 14.39
C GLN A 12 -31.48 -8.35 13.32
N LEU A 13 -30.68 -8.81 12.36
CA LEU A 13 -30.54 -8.15 11.06
C LEU A 13 -31.91 -8.26 10.39
N ARG A 14 -32.47 -7.10 10.01
CA ARG A 14 -33.66 -7.04 9.15
C ARG A 14 -33.43 -7.94 7.94
N GLU A 15 -34.38 -8.82 7.66
CA GLU A 15 -34.42 -9.64 6.44
C GLU A 15 -34.42 -8.72 5.22
N ILE A 16 -33.23 -8.45 4.70
CA ILE A 16 -33.04 -8.08 3.30
C ILE A 16 -33.21 -9.40 2.55
N ALA A 17 -34.15 -9.44 1.61
CA ALA A 17 -34.41 -10.62 0.79
C ALA A 17 -33.07 -11.21 0.31
N PRO A 18 -32.80 -12.50 0.55
CA PRO A 18 -31.53 -13.09 0.15
C PRO A 18 -31.41 -12.98 -1.37
N LEU A 19 -30.35 -12.33 -1.84
CA LEU A 19 -29.92 -12.43 -3.23
C LEU A 19 -29.87 -13.92 -3.62
N PRO A 20 -30.27 -14.28 -4.85
CA PRO A 20 -30.29 -15.67 -5.28
C PRO A 20 -28.89 -16.27 -5.06
N ARG A 21 -28.81 -17.32 -4.23
CA ARG A 21 -27.57 -18.05 -4.00
C ARG A 21 -27.09 -18.61 -5.34
N PRO A 22 -25.89 -18.27 -5.82
CA PRO A 22 -25.35 -18.90 -7.01
C PRO A 22 -25.23 -20.41 -6.75
N SER A 23 -25.72 -21.19 -7.71
CA SER A 23 -25.77 -22.65 -7.68
C SER A 23 -24.40 -23.25 -7.36
N SER A 24 -24.37 -24.12 -6.34
CA SER A 24 -23.21 -24.94 -5.98
C SER A 24 -22.74 -25.79 -7.16
N SER A 25 -21.45 -25.69 -7.49
CA SER A 25 -20.66 -26.52 -8.43
C SER A 25 -20.48 -26.10 -9.89
N SER A 26 -20.41 -24.80 -10.21
CA SER A 26 -19.75 -24.39 -11.46
C SER A 26 -18.22 -24.33 -11.27
N ARG A 27 -17.48 -25.06 -12.11
CA ARG A 27 -16.03 -24.85 -12.25
C ARG A 27 -15.83 -23.41 -12.73
N LEU A 28 -15.26 -22.56 -11.87
CA LEU A 28 -14.88 -21.19 -12.22
C LEU A 28 -13.96 -21.18 -13.45
N SER A 29 -14.37 -20.44 -14.46
CA SER A 29 -13.59 -20.14 -15.65
C SER A 29 -12.63 -18.98 -15.38
N VAL A 30 -11.53 -18.92 -16.14
CA VAL A 30 -10.56 -17.81 -16.05
C VAL A 30 -11.22 -16.47 -16.35
N ASN A 31 -12.22 -16.43 -17.24
CA ASN A 31 -12.94 -15.20 -17.60
C ASN A 31 -13.83 -14.69 -16.47
N GLU A 32 -14.33 -15.57 -15.59
CA GLU A 32 -15.05 -15.15 -14.38
C GLU A 32 -14.08 -14.59 -13.34
N VAL A 33 -12.83 -15.07 -13.32
CA VAL A 33 -11.79 -14.54 -12.43
C VAL A 33 -11.22 -13.20 -12.94
N PHE A 34 -11.12 -13.04 -14.25
CA PHE A 34 -10.62 -11.83 -14.91
C PHE A 34 -11.66 -11.29 -15.90
N PRO A 35 -12.75 -10.69 -15.40
CA PRO A 35 -13.78 -10.14 -16.25
C PRO A 35 -13.25 -8.93 -17.06
N SER A 36 -13.95 -8.59 -18.13
CA SER A 36 -13.69 -7.34 -18.84
C SER A 36 -14.10 -6.16 -17.96
N PHE A 37 -13.17 -5.25 -17.69
CA PHE A 37 -13.41 -4.03 -16.92
C PHE A 37 -13.81 -2.83 -17.80
N ALA A 38 -14.09 -3.04 -19.09
CA ALA A 38 -14.51 -1.97 -20.00
C ALA A 38 -15.70 -1.12 -19.50
N PRO A 39 -16.68 -1.65 -18.75
CA PRO A 39 -17.78 -0.86 -18.18
C PRO A 39 -17.37 0.01 -16.98
N VAL A 40 -16.23 -0.25 -16.35
CA VAL A 40 -15.80 0.47 -15.14
C VAL A 40 -15.26 1.84 -15.51
N THR A 41 -15.76 2.87 -14.84
CA THR A 41 -15.38 4.26 -15.09
C THR A 41 -15.10 4.98 -13.78
N PRO A 42 -14.47 6.17 -13.79
CA PRO A 42 -14.32 6.97 -12.58
C PRO A 42 -15.66 7.28 -11.89
N ALA A 43 -16.73 7.45 -12.68
CA ALA A 43 -18.07 7.70 -12.15
C ALA A 43 -18.64 6.48 -11.40
N THR A 44 -18.45 5.27 -11.93
CA THR A 44 -18.94 4.05 -11.26
C THR A 44 -18.11 3.69 -10.04
N LEU A 45 -16.82 4.04 -10.01
CA LEU A 45 -15.92 3.84 -8.86
C LEU A 45 -16.12 4.84 -7.73
N SER A 46 -16.58 6.05 -8.04
CA SER A 46 -16.73 7.16 -7.07
C SER A 46 -17.42 6.77 -5.75
N PRO A 47 -18.51 5.99 -5.73
CA PRO A 47 -19.14 5.57 -4.47
C PRO A 47 -18.20 4.75 -3.56
N TYR A 48 -17.30 3.96 -4.14
CA TYR A 48 -16.37 3.07 -3.45
C TYR A 48 -15.04 3.72 -3.11
N LEU A 49 -14.86 5.02 -3.38
CA LEU A 49 -13.62 5.75 -3.14
C LEU A 49 -13.90 7.03 -2.35
N HIS A 50 -13.03 7.35 -1.39
CA HIS A 50 -12.97 8.67 -0.79
C HIS A 50 -12.13 9.59 -1.68
N LEU A 51 -12.78 10.26 -2.62
CA LEU A 51 -12.12 11.17 -3.56
C LEU A 51 -11.32 12.25 -2.82
N GLY A 52 -10.09 12.47 -3.29
CA GLY A 52 -9.15 13.43 -2.69
C GLY A 52 -8.40 12.91 -1.45
N HIS A 53 -8.78 11.77 -0.88
CA HIS A 53 -8.08 11.17 0.26
C HIS A 53 -7.15 10.06 -0.24
N PRO A 54 -5.82 10.15 -0.09
CA PRO A 54 -4.92 9.09 -0.53
C PRO A 54 -5.06 7.84 0.37
N PRO A 55 -4.85 6.63 -0.17
CA PRO A 55 -4.79 5.42 0.64
C PRO A 55 -3.59 5.47 1.59
N SER A 56 -3.67 4.70 2.69
CA SER A 56 -2.57 4.55 3.63
C SER A 56 -1.28 4.08 2.94
N PRO A 57 -0.08 4.44 3.43
CA PRO A 57 1.18 4.21 2.72
C PRO A 57 1.45 2.78 2.20
N PRO A 58 1.14 1.69 2.93
CA PRO A 58 1.34 0.32 2.42
C PRO A 58 0.52 0.01 1.15
N TRP A 59 -0.48 0.83 0.86
CA TRP A 59 -1.42 0.69 -0.26
C TRP A 59 -1.34 1.88 -1.22
N SER A 60 -0.33 2.75 -1.05
CA SER A 60 -0.19 3.99 -1.82
C SER A 60 0.81 3.86 -2.94
N LEU A 61 0.35 4.08 -4.18
CA LEU A 61 1.23 4.14 -5.34
C LEU A 61 2.27 5.27 -5.22
N ALA A 62 1.87 6.42 -4.70
CA ALA A 62 2.74 7.58 -4.53
C ALA A 62 3.88 7.28 -3.54
N PHE A 63 3.59 6.54 -2.47
CA PHE A 63 4.59 6.06 -1.52
C PHE A 63 5.65 5.19 -2.20
N TYR A 64 5.24 4.21 -3.00
CA TYR A 64 6.16 3.34 -3.73
C TYR A 64 6.94 4.06 -4.84
N ARG A 65 6.35 5.07 -5.49
CA ARG A 65 7.08 5.93 -6.43
C ARG A 65 8.18 6.72 -5.73
N SER A 66 7.87 7.30 -4.57
CA SER A 66 8.85 8.01 -3.73
C SER A 66 9.97 7.06 -3.29
N HIS A 67 9.62 5.82 -2.93
CA HIS A 67 10.60 4.78 -2.62
C HIS A 67 11.53 4.47 -3.80
N ALA A 68 10.99 4.29 -5.01
CA ALA A 68 11.80 4.06 -6.21
C ALA A 68 12.75 5.23 -6.51
N GLN A 69 12.27 6.48 -6.36
CA GLN A 69 13.09 7.68 -6.52
C GLN A 69 14.21 7.76 -5.49
N PHE A 70 13.91 7.43 -4.23
CA PHE A 70 14.90 7.36 -3.19
C PHE A 70 15.98 6.32 -3.52
N LEU A 71 15.61 5.08 -3.83
CA LEU A 71 16.53 4.01 -4.19
C LEU A 71 17.40 4.37 -5.40
N LEU A 72 16.81 4.99 -6.43
CA LEU A 72 17.56 5.49 -7.59
C LEU A 72 18.59 6.55 -7.19
N SER A 73 18.23 7.46 -6.27
CA SER A 73 19.13 8.52 -5.78
C SER A 73 20.31 7.99 -4.96
N CYS A 74 20.23 6.74 -4.49
CA CYS A 74 21.30 6.06 -3.76
C CYS A 74 22.38 5.53 -4.71
N LEU A 75 22.05 5.31 -5.98
CA LEU A 75 22.97 4.72 -6.97
C LEU A 75 23.80 5.81 -7.66
N PRO A 76 25.08 5.54 -8.00
CA PRO A 76 25.83 6.42 -8.88
C PRO A 76 25.16 6.44 -10.26
N VAL A 77 25.21 7.56 -10.98
CA VAL A 77 24.81 7.60 -12.39
C VAL A 77 25.84 6.79 -13.18
N PRO A 78 25.48 5.62 -13.71
CA PRO A 78 26.47 4.72 -14.28
C PRO A 78 26.74 5.11 -15.73
N SER A 79 27.99 4.92 -16.19
CA SER A 79 28.35 5.05 -17.61
C SER A 79 27.65 3.99 -18.48
N SER A 80 27.30 2.84 -17.89
CA SER A 80 26.45 1.80 -18.47
C SER A 80 25.46 1.29 -17.41
N PRO A 81 24.14 1.46 -17.61
CA PRO A 81 23.17 1.20 -16.56
C PRO A 81 22.98 -0.30 -16.30
N SER A 82 23.22 -0.71 -15.04
CA SER A 82 22.94 -2.07 -14.57
C SER A 82 21.44 -2.38 -14.62
N PRO A 83 21.03 -3.67 -14.64
CA PRO A 83 19.62 -4.04 -14.62
C PRO A 83 18.84 -3.40 -13.47
N THR A 84 19.42 -3.35 -12.27
CA THR A 84 18.83 -2.69 -11.09
C THR A 84 18.61 -1.19 -11.33
N TYR A 85 19.58 -0.50 -11.91
CA TYR A 85 19.45 0.93 -12.21
C TYR A 85 18.35 1.17 -13.26
N GLN A 86 18.28 0.35 -14.31
CA GLN A 86 17.24 0.46 -15.34
C GLN A 86 15.84 0.25 -14.76
N GLU A 87 15.64 -0.79 -13.96
CA GLU A 87 14.36 -1.06 -13.31
C GLU A 87 13.94 0.06 -12.35
N LEU A 88 14.88 0.60 -11.56
CA LEU A 88 14.62 1.74 -10.67
C LEU A 88 14.29 3.03 -11.44
N SER A 89 14.99 3.28 -12.55
CA SER A 89 14.71 4.43 -13.42
C SER A 89 13.28 4.37 -13.96
N LEU A 90 12.86 3.21 -14.47
CA LEU A 90 11.50 2.96 -14.94
C LEU A 90 10.48 3.14 -13.80
N ALA A 91 10.70 2.50 -12.65
CA ALA A 91 9.84 2.59 -11.47
C ALA A 91 9.68 4.04 -10.98
N SER A 92 10.77 4.80 -10.89
CA SER A 92 10.76 6.21 -10.47
C SER A 92 9.95 7.12 -11.42
N SER A 93 9.91 6.75 -12.69
CA SER A 93 9.16 7.41 -13.77
C SER A 93 7.69 6.98 -13.84
N GLY A 94 7.24 6.05 -12.98
CA GLY A 94 5.86 5.57 -12.93
C GLY A 94 5.60 4.24 -13.65
N HIS A 95 6.64 3.61 -14.21
CA HIS A 95 6.55 2.27 -14.81
C HIS A 95 6.77 1.21 -13.72
N LEU A 96 5.83 1.15 -12.78
CA LEU A 96 5.98 0.40 -11.53
C LEU A 96 5.60 -1.09 -11.65
N LEU A 97 4.94 -1.47 -12.75
CA LEU A 97 4.58 -2.87 -12.98
C LEU A 97 5.79 -3.68 -13.48
N PRO A 98 5.83 -5.00 -13.19
CA PRO A 98 6.85 -5.90 -13.72
C PRO A 98 6.98 -5.78 -15.25
N GLY A 99 8.22 -5.71 -15.74
CA GLY A 99 8.50 -5.51 -17.17
C GLY A 99 8.44 -4.05 -17.63
N GLY A 100 8.24 -3.09 -16.71
CA GLY A 100 8.27 -1.66 -17.03
C GLY A 100 6.99 -1.16 -17.70
N ALA A 101 5.84 -1.79 -17.43
CA ALA A 101 4.56 -1.31 -17.94
C ALA A 101 4.05 -0.09 -17.15
N VAL A 102 3.36 0.82 -17.86
CA VAL A 102 2.67 1.96 -17.27
C VAL A 102 1.29 1.53 -16.75
N LEU A 103 0.90 2.02 -15.58
CA LEU A 103 -0.46 1.82 -15.08
C LEU A 103 -1.48 2.60 -15.95
N PRO A 104 -2.58 1.95 -16.38
CA PRO A 104 -3.65 2.64 -17.09
C PRO A 104 -4.21 3.86 -16.34
N PRO A 105 -4.78 4.86 -17.01
CA PRO A 105 -5.34 6.05 -16.35
C PRO A 105 -6.38 5.75 -15.26
N LEU A 106 -7.24 4.74 -15.48
CA LEU A 106 -8.24 4.33 -14.49
C LEU A 106 -7.61 3.72 -13.24
N SER A 107 -6.53 2.95 -13.40
CA SER A 107 -5.71 2.45 -12.29
C SER A 107 -5.08 3.58 -11.49
N LEU A 108 -4.51 4.57 -12.18
CA LEU A 108 -3.93 5.76 -11.53
C LEU A 108 -4.98 6.55 -10.74
N PHE A 109 -6.17 6.74 -11.30
CA PHE A 109 -7.30 7.37 -10.61
C PHE A 109 -7.66 6.59 -9.33
N THR A 110 -7.79 5.27 -9.45
CA THR A 110 -8.21 4.40 -8.34
C THR A 110 -7.19 4.39 -7.20
N LEU A 111 -5.92 4.22 -7.53
CA LEU A 111 -4.83 4.14 -6.56
C LEU A 111 -4.44 5.50 -5.94
N ALA A 112 -5.02 6.60 -6.44
CA ALA A 112 -4.91 7.92 -5.84
C ALA A 112 -5.90 8.14 -4.68
N HIS A 113 -6.86 7.24 -4.49
CA HIS A 113 -7.98 7.43 -3.56
C HIS A 113 -8.15 6.25 -2.61
N ALA A 114 -8.37 6.54 -1.34
CA ALA A 114 -8.65 5.55 -0.30
C ALA A 114 -9.99 4.86 -0.57
N PRO A 115 -10.10 3.55 -0.31
CA PRO A 115 -11.37 2.85 -0.48
C PRO A 115 -12.39 3.30 0.56
N ASN A 116 -13.64 3.48 0.13
CA ASN A 116 -14.79 3.67 1.01
C ASN A 116 -15.25 2.32 1.54
N ARG A 117 -14.59 1.85 2.60
CA ARG A 117 -14.86 0.53 3.20
C ARG A 117 -16.28 0.38 3.72
N ALA A 118 -16.88 1.47 4.24
CA ALA A 118 -18.26 1.44 4.70
C ALA A 118 -19.23 1.15 3.54
N LYS A 119 -18.99 1.73 2.36
CA LYS A 119 -19.78 1.44 1.16
C LYS A 119 -19.55 0.01 0.65
N LEU A 120 -18.30 -0.45 0.66
CA LEU A 120 -17.98 -1.84 0.30
C LEU A 120 -18.72 -2.84 1.19
N GLN A 121 -18.64 -2.67 2.51
CA GLN A 121 -19.32 -3.52 3.49
C GLN A 121 -20.85 -3.45 3.41
N ALA A 122 -21.42 -2.29 3.04
CA ALA A 122 -22.87 -2.13 2.88
C ALA A 122 -23.40 -2.81 1.61
N ASP A 123 -22.65 -2.76 0.52
CA ASP A 123 -23.07 -3.32 -0.77
C ASP A 123 -22.76 -4.80 -0.90
N PHE A 124 -21.69 -5.26 -0.26
CA PHE A 124 -21.27 -6.65 -0.30
C PHE A 124 -20.52 -7.08 0.96
N VAL A 125 -20.95 -8.20 1.53
CA VAL A 125 -20.21 -8.88 2.61
C VAL A 125 -19.76 -10.23 2.04
N PRO A 126 -18.43 -10.51 2.01
CA PRO A 126 -17.93 -11.81 1.63
C PRO A 126 -18.54 -12.87 2.56
N TRP A 127 -19.30 -13.81 2.01
CA TRP A 127 -19.92 -14.88 2.78
C TRP A 127 -19.62 -16.22 2.12
N ASP A 128 -19.39 -17.21 2.98
CA ASP A 128 -19.10 -18.62 2.69
C ASP A 128 -17.86 -18.86 1.81
N ALA A 129 -16.93 -19.66 2.34
CA ALA A 129 -15.74 -20.08 1.59
C ALA A 129 -16.19 -20.83 0.33
N HIS A 130 -15.97 -20.23 -0.85
CA HIS A 130 -16.27 -20.89 -2.11
C HIS A 130 -15.28 -22.03 -2.37
N GLU A 131 -15.81 -23.23 -2.57
CA GLU A 131 -15.03 -24.37 -3.03
C GLU A 131 -14.65 -24.19 -4.51
N GLY A 132 -13.44 -24.60 -4.90
CA GLY A 132 -12.99 -24.57 -6.30
C GLY A 132 -11.67 -23.84 -6.56
N ALA A 133 -11.17 -23.05 -5.60
CA ALA A 133 -9.85 -22.40 -5.71
C ALA A 133 -8.74 -23.40 -6.04
N ALA A 134 -8.75 -24.57 -5.39
CA ALA A 134 -7.76 -25.63 -5.59
C ALA A 134 -7.69 -26.16 -7.03
N ALA A 135 -8.78 -26.08 -7.79
CA ALA A 135 -8.88 -26.58 -9.16
C ALA A 135 -8.42 -25.56 -10.22
N LEU A 136 -8.18 -24.30 -9.84
CA LEU A 136 -7.71 -23.26 -10.75
C LEU A 136 -6.21 -23.43 -11.10
N PRO A 137 -5.77 -22.90 -12.28
CA PRO A 137 -4.37 -22.90 -12.65
C PRO A 137 -3.48 -22.27 -11.58
N ARG A 138 -2.22 -22.72 -11.48
CA ARG A 138 -1.28 -22.27 -10.45
C ARG A 138 -1.11 -20.75 -10.41
N ASP A 139 -1.05 -20.10 -11.57
CA ASP A 139 -0.85 -18.65 -11.66
C ASP A 139 -2.06 -17.89 -11.15
N VAL A 140 -3.27 -18.41 -11.43
CA VAL A 140 -4.53 -17.86 -10.91
C VAL A 140 -4.60 -17.99 -9.39
N ARG A 141 -4.25 -19.17 -8.84
CA ARG A 141 -4.18 -19.35 -7.38
C ARG A 141 -3.14 -18.43 -6.73
N THR A 142 -2.01 -18.24 -7.39
CA THR A 142 -0.98 -17.31 -6.90
C THR A 142 -1.50 -15.88 -6.84
N TRP A 143 -2.27 -15.45 -7.85
CA TRP A 143 -2.95 -14.17 -7.84
C TRP A 143 -4.01 -14.08 -6.73
N LEU A 144 -4.86 -15.11 -6.56
CA LEU A 144 -5.86 -15.14 -5.49
C LEU A 144 -5.25 -14.99 -4.09
N ARG A 145 -4.09 -15.60 -3.83
CA ARG A 145 -3.36 -15.41 -2.57
C ARG A 145 -2.83 -14.00 -2.35
N VAL A 146 -2.52 -13.26 -3.41
CA VAL A 146 -2.17 -11.84 -3.27
C VAL A 146 -3.43 -11.05 -2.91
N CYS A 147 -4.56 -11.41 -3.51
CA CYS A 147 -5.84 -10.77 -3.23
C CYS A 147 -6.40 -11.03 -1.83
N THR A 148 -6.02 -12.11 -1.12
CA THR A 148 -6.48 -12.34 0.27
C THR A 148 -6.09 -11.17 1.18
N LYS A 149 -4.87 -10.65 1.03
CA LYS A 149 -4.40 -9.46 1.77
C LYS A 149 -5.23 -8.22 1.47
N VAL A 150 -5.60 -8.05 0.20
CA VAL A 150 -6.42 -6.91 -0.23
C VAL A 150 -7.83 -7.02 0.32
N VAL A 151 -8.44 -8.20 0.26
CA VAL A 151 -9.79 -8.44 0.81
C VAL A 151 -9.77 -8.27 2.33
N ALA A 152 -8.79 -8.84 3.04
CA ALA A 152 -8.63 -8.63 4.47
C ALA A 152 -8.56 -7.15 4.82
N TRP A 153 -7.76 -6.39 4.08
CA TRP A 153 -7.61 -4.95 4.27
C TRP A 153 -8.86 -4.13 3.90
N LEU A 154 -9.59 -4.49 2.85
CA LEU A 154 -10.78 -3.74 2.40
C LEU A 154 -11.98 -3.93 3.33
N TRP A 155 -12.11 -5.11 3.95
CA TRP A 155 -13.21 -5.43 4.87
C TRP A 155 -12.83 -5.39 6.35
N ASP A 156 -11.59 -5.02 6.68
CA ASP A 156 -11.07 -5.01 8.06
C ASP A 156 -11.16 -6.40 8.74
N PHE A 157 -10.87 -7.45 7.98
CA PHE A 157 -10.72 -8.81 8.50
C PHE A 157 -9.28 -9.07 8.94
N ASP A 158 -9.11 -10.01 9.87
CA ASP A 158 -7.80 -10.59 10.15
C ASP A 158 -7.31 -11.35 8.92
N GLU A 159 -6.11 -11.04 8.43
CA GLU A 159 -5.51 -11.69 7.26
C GLU A 159 -5.47 -13.22 7.42
N ALA A 160 -5.25 -13.72 8.64
CA ALA A 160 -5.20 -15.15 8.93
C ALA A 160 -6.56 -15.86 8.73
N GLN A 161 -7.65 -15.11 8.65
CA GLN A 161 -9.01 -15.62 8.47
C GLN A 161 -9.48 -15.60 7.02
N VAL A 162 -8.74 -14.96 6.11
CA VAL A 162 -9.14 -14.82 4.70
C VAL A 162 -8.39 -15.83 3.83
N GLY A 163 -9.13 -16.79 3.27
CA GLY A 163 -8.63 -17.79 2.35
C GLY A 163 -8.88 -17.45 0.87
N GLU A 164 -8.32 -18.28 -0.03
CA GLU A 164 -8.56 -18.15 -1.48
C GLU A 164 -10.06 -18.28 -1.83
N GLY A 165 -10.82 -19.06 -1.06
CA GLY A 165 -12.27 -19.24 -1.25
C GLY A 165 -13.09 -17.99 -0.94
N ASP A 166 -12.68 -17.17 0.03
CA ASP A 166 -13.34 -15.90 0.35
C ASP A 166 -13.12 -14.89 -0.77
N VAL A 167 -11.90 -14.85 -1.32
CA VAL A 167 -11.58 -14.02 -2.49
C VAL A 167 -12.44 -14.42 -3.69
N LEU A 168 -12.65 -15.72 -3.91
CA LEU A 168 -13.55 -16.20 -4.95
C LEU A 168 -15.01 -15.80 -4.73
N SER A 169 -15.51 -15.88 -3.49
CA SER A 169 -16.84 -15.37 -3.13
C SER A 169 -17.00 -13.92 -3.54
N VAL A 170 -15.99 -13.08 -3.25
CA VAL A 170 -15.98 -11.67 -3.67
C VAL A 170 -16.01 -11.54 -5.19
N ILE A 171 -15.16 -12.27 -5.91
CA ILE A 171 -15.09 -12.22 -7.38
C ILE A 171 -16.37 -12.74 -8.05
N GLN A 172 -17.16 -13.59 -7.40
CA GLN A 172 -18.43 -14.06 -7.98
C GLN A 172 -19.62 -13.18 -7.62
N GLY A 173 -19.63 -12.61 -6.42
CA GLY A 173 -20.81 -11.94 -5.87
C GLY A 173 -20.75 -10.41 -5.84
N ALA A 174 -19.55 -9.82 -5.82
CA ALA A 174 -19.41 -8.38 -5.70
C ALA A 174 -19.59 -7.65 -7.05
N PRO A 175 -19.94 -6.35 -7.03
CA PRO A 175 -19.96 -5.52 -8.22
C PRO A 175 -18.60 -5.46 -8.93
N LEU A 176 -18.60 -5.24 -10.24
CA LEU A 176 -17.39 -5.24 -11.08
C LEU A 176 -16.37 -4.19 -10.61
N GLU A 177 -16.84 -3.06 -10.06
CA GLU A 177 -16.02 -2.01 -9.47
C GLU A 177 -15.21 -2.51 -8.27
N VAL A 178 -15.80 -3.39 -7.46
CA VAL A 178 -15.12 -3.99 -6.30
C VAL A 178 -14.05 -4.97 -6.75
N HIS A 179 -14.31 -5.75 -7.80
CA HIS A 179 -13.29 -6.63 -8.40
C HIS A 179 -12.14 -5.82 -8.98
N PHE A 180 -12.46 -4.70 -9.63
CA PHE A 180 -11.47 -3.77 -10.14
C PHE A 180 -10.59 -3.24 -9.01
N LEU A 181 -11.18 -2.76 -7.91
CA LEU A 181 -10.43 -2.32 -6.73
C LEU A 181 -9.47 -3.41 -6.21
N ILE A 182 -9.96 -4.63 -6.04
CA ILE A 182 -9.14 -5.76 -5.56
C ILE A 182 -7.95 -6.00 -6.47
N ARG A 183 -8.17 -6.00 -7.78
CA ARG A 183 -7.11 -6.16 -8.78
C ARG A 183 -6.08 -5.05 -8.67
N GLU A 184 -6.51 -3.79 -8.67
CA GLU A 184 -5.58 -2.64 -8.66
C GLU A 184 -4.75 -2.60 -7.37
N TYR A 185 -5.35 -2.87 -6.21
CA TYR A 185 -4.62 -2.95 -4.94
C TYR A 185 -3.75 -4.20 -4.82
N ALA A 186 -4.08 -5.30 -5.50
CA ALA A 186 -3.18 -6.44 -5.63
C ALA A 186 -1.91 -6.08 -6.44
N ASP A 187 -2.04 -5.23 -7.47
CA ASP A 187 -0.88 -4.72 -8.20
C ASP A 187 0.02 -3.85 -7.32
N VAL A 188 -0.53 -3.11 -6.35
CA VAL A 188 0.29 -2.40 -5.34
C VAL A 188 1.17 -3.35 -4.53
N LEU A 189 0.66 -4.54 -4.16
CA LEU A 189 1.47 -5.55 -3.46
C LEU A 189 2.59 -6.11 -4.34
N ARG A 190 2.36 -6.22 -5.66
CA ARG A 190 3.40 -6.62 -6.62
C ARG A 190 4.48 -5.55 -6.73
N ILE A 191 4.09 -4.28 -6.76
CA ILE A 191 5.01 -3.12 -6.74
C ILE A 191 5.82 -3.11 -5.44
N ALA A 192 5.18 -3.37 -4.30
CA ALA A 192 5.85 -3.47 -3.01
C ALA A 192 6.92 -4.57 -3.01
N ALA A 193 6.60 -5.75 -3.54
CA ALA A 193 7.53 -6.87 -3.65
C ALA A 193 8.70 -6.56 -4.60
N LEU A 194 8.43 -5.90 -5.73
CA LEU A 194 9.45 -5.41 -6.65
C LEU A 194 10.44 -4.49 -5.92
N LEU A 195 9.92 -3.48 -5.20
CA LEU A 195 10.76 -2.51 -4.50
C LEU A 195 11.51 -3.12 -3.33
N ALA A 196 10.92 -4.07 -2.59
CA ALA A 196 11.65 -4.80 -1.55
C ALA A 196 12.81 -5.64 -2.11
N ARG A 197 12.71 -6.14 -3.35
CA ARG A 197 13.84 -6.80 -4.04
C ARG A 197 14.90 -5.79 -4.47
N LEU A 198 14.48 -4.67 -5.06
CA LEU A 198 15.40 -3.62 -5.53
C LEU A 198 16.13 -2.96 -4.35
N GLU A 199 15.45 -2.71 -3.23
CA GLU A 199 16.01 -2.18 -1.98
C GLU A 199 17.16 -3.07 -1.48
N ARG A 200 16.96 -4.40 -1.43
CA ARG A 200 18.02 -5.35 -1.08
C ARG A 200 19.19 -5.31 -2.05
N ALA A 201 18.91 -5.26 -3.35
CA ALA A 201 19.97 -5.19 -4.36
C ALA A 201 20.80 -3.90 -4.24
N VAL A 202 20.18 -2.76 -3.98
CA VAL A 202 20.86 -1.47 -3.74
C VAL A 202 21.68 -1.53 -2.46
N LEU A 203 21.12 -2.07 -1.37
CA LEU A 203 21.83 -2.21 -0.11
C LEU A 203 23.08 -3.08 -0.24
N ASP A 204 22.96 -4.23 -0.91
CA ASP A 204 24.07 -5.15 -1.15
C ASP A 204 25.16 -4.50 -2.00
N ASP A 205 24.79 -3.69 -2.99
CA ASP A 205 25.73 -2.93 -3.84
C ASP A 205 26.47 -1.87 -3.03
N LEU A 206 25.76 -1.04 -2.26
CA LEU A 206 26.36 -0.03 -1.40
C LEU A 206 27.30 -0.62 -0.35
N ARG A 207 26.94 -1.75 0.25
CA ARG A 207 27.79 -2.45 1.24
C ARG A 207 29.08 -2.97 0.65
N LYS A 208 29.06 -3.50 -0.59
CA LYS A 208 30.29 -3.93 -1.28
C LYS A 208 31.28 -2.79 -1.45
N HIS A 209 30.79 -1.57 -1.61
CA HIS A 209 31.59 -0.38 -1.86
C HIS A 209 31.78 0.50 -0.61
N GLN A 210 31.27 0.09 0.56
CA GLN A 210 31.26 0.91 1.79
C GLN A 210 32.66 1.35 2.25
N ASN A 211 33.66 0.49 2.09
CA ASN A 211 35.04 0.78 2.48
C ASN A 211 35.86 1.39 1.34
N SER A 212 35.26 1.62 0.18
CA SER A 212 35.93 2.30 -0.93
C SER A 212 36.02 3.80 -0.65
N THR A 213 37.21 4.36 -0.86
CA THR A 213 37.40 5.82 -0.88
C THR A 213 36.55 6.52 -1.94
N ASP A 214 36.10 5.78 -2.95
CA ASP A 214 35.38 6.32 -4.11
C ASP A 214 33.86 6.46 -3.88
N LEU A 215 33.34 6.00 -2.74
CA LEU A 215 31.91 6.17 -2.45
C LEU A 215 31.60 7.63 -2.17
N ALA A 216 30.75 8.24 -2.99
CA ALA A 216 30.36 9.64 -2.87
C ALA A 216 29.66 9.90 -1.52
N PRO A 217 29.79 11.12 -0.94
CA PRO A 217 29.16 11.46 0.34
C PRO A 217 27.66 11.13 0.38
N LYS A 218 26.94 11.43 -0.71
CA LYS A 218 25.51 11.14 -0.87
C LYS A 218 25.19 9.65 -0.77
N GLN A 219 26.04 8.79 -1.31
CA GLN A 219 25.87 7.34 -1.27
C GLN A 219 26.13 6.79 0.14
N ARG A 220 27.11 7.35 0.87
CA ARG A 220 27.34 7.00 2.29
C ARG A 220 26.14 7.38 3.14
N ALA A 221 25.59 8.57 2.93
CA ALA A 221 24.41 9.03 3.62
C ALA A 221 23.17 8.19 3.30
N ALA A 222 23.01 7.81 2.03
CA ALA A 222 21.97 6.90 1.59
C ALA A 222 22.08 5.51 2.22
N LEU A 223 23.31 4.96 2.35
CA LEU A 223 23.56 3.70 3.05
C LEU A 223 23.13 3.80 4.52
N VAL A 224 23.54 4.86 5.23
CA VAL A 224 23.13 5.11 6.62
C VAL A 224 21.61 5.18 6.75
N LEU A 225 20.93 5.87 5.82
CA LEU A 225 19.48 6.00 5.80
C LEU A 225 18.78 4.65 5.54
N LEU A 226 19.25 3.89 4.55
CA LEU A 226 18.74 2.56 4.22
C LEU A 226 18.89 1.59 5.38
N GLU A 227 20.06 1.53 6.01
CA GLU A 227 20.29 0.65 7.15
C GLU A 227 19.44 1.03 8.35
N TRP A 228 19.28 2.32 8.63
CA TRP A 228 18.40 2.81 9.69
C TRP A 228 16.92 2.48 9.45
N MET A 229 16.44 2.60 8.21
CA MET A 229 15.08 2.19 7.83
C MET A 229 14.84 0.69 7.97
N LEU A 230 15.90 -0.12 7.88
CA LEU A 230 15.85 -1.58 7.97
C LEU A 230 16.21 -2.11 9.37
N MET A 231 16.44 -1.23 10.34
CA MET A 231 16.67 -1.66 11.71
C MET A 231 15.38 -2.23 12.33
N PRO A 232 15.45 -3.35 13.08
CA PRO A 232 14.27 -4.03 13.61
C PRO A 232 13.38 -3.15 14.49
N GLY A 233 12.07 -3.44 14.47
CA GLY A 233 11.08 -2.90 15.41
C GLY A 233 10.32 -1.66 14.93
N LYS A 234 10.89 -0.85 14.02
CA LYS A 234 10.24 0.38 13.50
C LYS A 234 10.37 0.58 11.98
N GLU A 235 10.65 -0.49 11.25
CA GLU A 235 10.98 -0.43 9.82
C GLU A 235 9.88 0.29 9.01
N GLN A 236 8.62 -0.14 9.18
CA GLN A 236 7.51 0.42 8.43
C GLN A 236 7.22 1.88 8.80
N GLU A 237 7.29 2.22 10.09
CA GLU A 237 7.09 3.59 10.57
C GLU A 237 8.14 4.55 9.99
N ARG A 238 9.41 4.14 9.99
CA ARG A 238 10.53 4.91 9.43
C ARG A 238 10.41 5.08 7.92
N LYS A 239 10.04 4.02 7.21
CA LYS A 239 9.77 4.08 5.76
C LYS A 239 8.63 5.06 5.47
N VAL A 240 7.55 5.01 6.23
CA VAL A 240 6.44 5.97 6.12
C VAL A 240 6.92 7.39 6.33
N MET A 241 7.65 7.65 7.42
CA MET A 241 8.15 8.98 7.77
C MET A 241 9.05 9.58 6.68
N LEU A 242 9.94 8.78 6.09
CA LEU A 242 10.89 9.26 5.09
C LEU A 242 10.31 9.37 3.69
N LEU A 243 9.46 8.42 3.29
CA LEU A 243 9.03 8.26 1.90
C LEU A 243 7.67 8.92 1.63
N LYS A 244 6.80 9.06 2.64
CA LYS A 244 5.53 9.78 2.49
C LYS A 244 5.82 11.25 2.21
N LYS A 245 5.14 11.81 1.21
CA LYS A 245 5.11 13.26 1.00
C LYS A 245 4.31 13.90 2.15
N ARG A 246 4.82 14.96 2.75
CA ARG A 246 4.10 15.66 3.83
C ARG A 246 2.81 16.28 3.31
N GLU A 247 1.82 16.42 4.19
CA GLU A 247 0.45 16.85 3.84
C GLU A 247 0.40 18.30 3.35
N ASN A 248 1.34 19.13 3.79
CA ASN A 248 1.56 20.50 3.32
C ASN A 248 2.17 20.59 1.90
N GLY A 249 2.41 19.46 1.23
CA GLY A 249 3.00 19.44 -0.10
C GLY A 249 4.52 19.59 -0.14
N GLU A 250 5.19 19.60 1.02
CA GLU A 250 6.65 19.57 1.12
C GLU A 250 7.25 18.30 0.53
N GLU A 251 8.57 18.33 0.29
CA GLU A 251 9.32 17.19 -0.20
C GLU A 251 9.27 15.99 0.77
N ALA A 252 9.51 14.79 0.25
CA ALA A 252 9.61 13.60 1.11
C ALA A 252 10.84 13.72 2.01
N GLY A 253 10.76 13.28 3.27
CA GLY A 253 11.81 13.49 4.27
C GLY A 253 13.20 12.97 3.87
N TRP A 254 13.27 11.94 3.02
CA TRP A 254 14.54 11.46 2.47
C TRP A 254 15.27 12.51 1.60
N LYS A 255 14.54 13.39 0.89
CA LYS A 255 15.15 14.44 0.07
C LYS A 255 15.79 15.51 0.94
N ASP A 256 15.08 15.96 1.97
CA ASP A 256 15.61 16.90 2.97
C ASP A 256 16.87 16.33 3.62
N TRP A 257 16.85 15.03 3.95
CA TRP A 257 18.00 14.34 4.50
C TRP A 257 19.22 14.35 3.57
N LEU A 258 19.03 13.97 2.29
CA LEU A 258 20.12 13.95 1.33
C LEU A 258 20.63 15.36 0.99
N LYS A 259 19.78 16.39 1.04
CA LYS A 259 20.17 17.78 0.82
C LYS A 259 21.20 18.27 1.85
N ARG A 260 21.07 17.86 3.12
CA ARG A 260 22.05 18.19 4.18
C ARG A 260 23.46 17.68 3.85
N VAL A 261 23.56 16.58 3.11
CA VAL A 261 24.85 16.07 2.62
C VAL A 261 25.47 17.01 1.60
N ASP A 262 24.66 17.54 0.68
CA ASP A 262 25.10 18.50 -0.32
C ASP A 262 25.55 19.81 0.34
N GLU A 263 25.02 20.12 1.54
CA GLU A 263 25.41 21.24 2.40
C GLU A 263 26.65 20.95 3.28
N GLY A 264 27.22 19.74 3.18
CA GLY A 264 28.46 19.34 3.87
C GLY A 264 28.26 18.82 5.30
N GLU A 265 27.01 18.58 5.73
CA GLU A 265 26.75 18.01 7.05
C GLU A 265 27.20 16.54 7.13
N ARG A 266 27.76 16.16 8.29
CA ARG A 266 28.09 14.76 8.57
C ARG A 266 26.81 13.99 8.89
N ILE A 267 26.55 12.96 8.11
CA ILE A 267 25.40 12.07 8.28
C ILE A 267 25.78 10.89 9.18
N SER A 268 25.00 10.68 10.24
CA SER A 268 25.16 9.55 11.16
C SER A 268 23.80 8.98 11.58
N VAL A 269 23.82 7.79 12.19
CA VAL A 269 22.63 7.14 12.72
C VAL A 269 22.04 7.95 13.88
N GLU A 270 22.88 8.55 14.74
CA GLU A 270 22.45 9.40 15.85
C GLU A 270 21.71 10.64 15.34
N ALA A 271 22.19 11.25 14.26
CA ALA A 271 21.51 12.37 13.64
C ALA A 271 20.13 11.97 13.08
N LEU A 272 19.96 10.73 12.61
CA LEU A 272 18.65 10.20 12.20
C LEU A 272 17.70 10.01 13.37
N TYR A 273 18.19 9.55 14.52
CA TYR A 273 17.38 9.45 15.73
C TYR A 273 16.91 10.81 16.24
N GLU A 274 17.78 11.82 16.23
CA GLU A 274 17.38 13.18 16.61
C GLU A 274 16.40 13.79 15.60
N TRP A 275 16.58 13.51 14.32
CA TRP A 275 15.61 13.88 13.28
C TRP A 275 14.26 13.18 13.48
N GLU A 276 14.24 11.87 13.74
CA GLU A 276 13.01 11.09 14.02
C GLU A 276 12.23 11.70 15.20
N LYS A 277 12.92 12.05 16.28
CA LYS A 277 12.31 12.72 17.45
C LYS A 277 11.75 14.09 17.10
N ALA A 278 12.46 14.87 16.27
CA ALA A 278 12.01 16.20 15.86
C ALA A 278 10.75 16.12 14.98
N VAL A 279 10.71 15.16 14.05
CA VAL A 279 9.54 14.90 13.20
C VAL A 279 8.35 14.45 14.04
N GLN A 280 8.54 13.50 14.97
CA GLN A 280 7.47 13.03 15.86
C GLN A 280 6.88 14.17 16.70
N LYS A 281 7.73 15.03 17.29
CA LYS A 281 7.26 16.20 18.04
C LYS A 281 6.47 17.17 17.17
N LEU A 282 6.87 17.37 15.91
CA LEU A 282 6.15 18.22 14.97
C LEU A 282 4.78 17.63 14.64
N GLU A 283 4.71 16.34 14.33
CA GLU A 283 3.46 15.63 14.02
C GLU A 283 2.49 15.65 15.23
N GLU A 284 3.00 15.45 16.44
CA GLU A 284 2.23 15.57 17.68
C GLU A 284 1.67 16.98 17.88
N TRP A 285 2.49 18.00 17.64
CA TRP A 285 2.07 19.39 17.74
C TRP A 285 1.02 19.74 16.69
N GLU A 286 1.22 19.36 15.42
CA GLU A 286 0.25 19.57 14.34
C GLU A 286 -1.10 18.89 14.63
N LYS A 287 -1.06 17.67 15.18
CA LYS A 287 -2.27 16.96 15.60
C LYS A 287 -3.00 17.72 16.70
N ALA A 288 -2.28 18.19 17.73
CA ALA A 288 -2.86 18.97 18.82
C ALA A 288 -3.49 20.29 18.32
N VAL A 289 -2.85 20.97 17.37
CA VAL A 289 -3.41 22.17 16.74
C VAL A 289 -4.71 21.86 15.99
N ARG A 290 -4.74 20.79 15.18
CA ARG A 290 -5.95 20.38 14.45
C ARG A 290 -7.09 20.02 15.40
N GLU A 291 -6.81 19.28 16.47
CA GLU A 291 -7.82 18.93 17.48
C GLU A 291 -8.38 20.19 18.17
N PHE A 292 -7.52 21.17 18.46
CA PHE A 292 -7.93 22.45 19.02
C PHE A 292 -8.79 23.27 18.05
N GLU A 293 -8.42 23.35 16.77
CA GLU A 293 -9.20 24.04 15.73
C GLU A 293 -10.58 23.42 15.50
N VAL A 294 -10.65 22.09 15.45
CA VAL A 294 -11.92 21.35 15.34
C VAL A 294 -12.80 21.57 16.58
N GLY A 295 -12.18 21.59 17.77
CA GLY A 295 -12.85 21.92 19.03
C GLY A 295 -13.45 23.33 19.03
N LEU A 296 -12.70 24.32 18.56
CA LEU A 296 -13.15 25.72 18.42
C LEU A 296 -14.26 25.89 17.37
N ALA A 297 -14.19 25.16 16.26
CA ALA A 297 -15.25 25.17 15.24
C ALA A 297 -16.55 24.57 15.77
N SER A 298 -16.44 23.51 16.59
CA SER A 298 -17.58 22.85 17.21
C SER A 298 -18.19 23.67 18.36
N SER A 299 -17.43 24.53 19.04
CA SER A 299 -17.96 25.43 20.07
C SER A 299 -18.68 26.66 19.49
N LYS A 300 -18.36 27.07 18.26
CA LYS A 300 -19.01 28.20 17.57
C LYS A 300 -20.35 27.84 16.91
N SER A 301 -20.63 26.56 16.67
CA SER A 301 -21.88 26.08 16.07
C SER A 301 -23.02 25.85 17.08
N PHE A 302 -22.75 26.03 18.38
CA PHE A 302 -23.74 25.93 19.47
C PHE A 302 -23.97 27.25 20.21
N GLY A 303 -23.42 28.37 19.71
CA GLY A 303 -23.57 29.72 20.27
C GLY A 303 -24.58 30.56 19.51
#